data_AF-A0A7K8EUR3-F1
#
_entry.id   AF-A0A7K8EUR3-F1
#
_cell.length_a   1.000
_cell.length_b   1.000
_cell.length_c   1.000
_cell.angle_alpha   90.00
_cell.angle_beta   90.00
_cell.angle_gamma   90.00
#
_symmetry.space_group_name_H-M   'P 1'
#
loop_
_entity.id
_entity.type
_entity.pdbx_description
1 polymer ?
#
loop_
_entity_poly.entity_id
_entity_poly.type
_entity_poly.pdbx_seq_one_letter_code
_entity_poly.pdbx_strand_id
1 'polypeptide(L)'
;LAVLLAALGAARALSTCRTLDLEAARLKRIEAVRGQILSKLRLPAPPPDPEPEPAPGLPDDIRALYNSTRELLRQRARLRQP
;
A
#
# COMPACT_ATOMS: atom_id res chain seq x y z
N LEU A 1 -39.47 -10.92 -23.45
CA LEU A 1 -38.04 -11.30 -23.39
C LEU A 1 -37.12 -10.29 -24.08
N ALA A 2 -37.28 -10.01 -25.37
CA ALA A 2 -36.41 -9.07 -26.11
C ALA A 2 -36.35 -7.64 -25.52
N VAL A 3 -37.50 -7.09 -25.13
CA VAL A 3 -37.59 -5.75 -24.50
C VAL A 3 -36.83 -5.71 -23.16
N LEU A 4 -36.86 -6.81 -22.40
CA LEU A 4 -36.19 -6.91 -21.11
C LEU A 4 -34.65 -6.94 -21.27
N LEU A 5 -34.17 -7.65 -22.30
CA LEU A 5 -32.75 -7.70 -22.66
C LEU A 5 -32.23 -6.33 -23.14
N ALA A 6 -33.04 -5.62 -23.94
CA ALA A 6 -32.70 -4.28 -24.41
C ALA A 6 -32.62 -3.26 -23.25
N ALA A 7 -33.56 -3.31 -22.31
CA ALA A 7 -33.55 -2.46 -21.12
C ALA A 7 -32.34 -2.74 -20.21
N LEU A 8 -31.96 -4.00 -20.04
CA LEU A 8 -30.78 -4.39 -19.26
C LEU A 8 -29.47 -3.91 -19.91
N GLY A 9 -29.38 -3.99 -21.25
CA GLY A 9 -28.25 -3.44 -22.02
C GLY A 9 -28.15 -1.92 -21.88
N ALA A 10 -29.27 -1.20 -21.97
CA ALA A 10 -29.34 0.25 -21.77
C ALA A 10 -28.97 0.65 -20.33
N ALA A 11 -29.46 -0.07 -19.32
CA ALA A 11 -29.13 0.18 -17.91
C ALA A 11 -27.63 -0.05 -17.62
N ARG A 12 -27.01 -1.07 -18.22
CA ARG A 12 -25.55 -1.28 -18.15
C ARG A 12 -24.76 -0.19 -18.86
N ALA A 13 -25.27 0.35 -19.96
CA ALA A 13 -24.64 1.46 -20.69
C ALA A 13 -24.77 2.80 -19.95
N LEU A 14 -25.83 2.99 -19.16
CA LEU A 14 -26.03 4.16 -18.29
C LEU A 14 -25.22 4.09 -16.98
N SER A 15 -24.70 2.92 -16.62
CA SER A 15 -23.74 2.76 -15.54
C SER A 15 -22.35 3.12 -16.06
N THR A 16 -21.93 4.37 -15.84
CA THR A 16 -20.62 4.89 -16.26
C THR A 16 -19.44 4.30 -15.47
N CYS A 17 -19.70 3.54 -14.41
CA CYS A 17 -18.69 2.88 -13.60
C CYS A 17 -18.28 1.55 -14.25
N ARG A 18 -17.12 1.55 -14.91
CA ARG A 18 -16.43 0.31 -15.31
C ARG A 18 -16.23 -0.58 -14.07
N THR A 19 -16.45 -1.88 -14.21
CA THR A 19 -16.13 -2.85 -13.14
C THR A 19 -14.67 -2.69 -12.76
N LEU A 20 -14.43 -2.31 -11.50
CA LEU A 20 -13.09 -2.10 -10.98
C LEU A 20 -12.49 -3.46 -10.61
N ASP A 21 -11.44 -3.85 -11.33
CA ASP A 21 -10.61 -4.99 -10.95
C ASP A 21 -9.69 -4.57 -9.79
N LEU A 22 -10.09 -4.96 -8.58
CA LEU A 22 -9.37 -4.65 -7.36
C LEU A 22 -8.01 -5.35 -7.31
N GLU A 23 -7.85 -6.52 -7.94
CA GLU A 23 -6.58 -7.24 -7.97
C GLU A 23 -5.59 -6.52 -8.88
N ALA A 24 -6.03 -6.08 -10.07
CA ALA A 24 -5.21 -5.25 -10.94
C ALA A 24 -4.82 -3.91 -10.28
N ALA A 25 -5.74 -3.29 -9.54
CA ALA A 25 -5.44 -2.07 -8.80
C ALA A 25 -4.45 -2.31 -7.65
N ARG A 26 -4.58 -3.44 -6.94
CA ARG A 26 -3.69 -3.85 -5.86
C ARG A 26 -2.27 -4.09 -6.35
N LEU A 27 -2.09 -4.79 -7.48
CA LEU A 27 -0.77 -5.02 -8.09
C LEU A 27 -0.09 -3.71 -8.48
N LYS A 28 -0.82 -2.82 -9.17
CA LYS A 28 -0.31 -1.46 -9.49
C LYS A 28 0.07 -0.67 -8.24
N ARG A 29 -0.70 -0.81 -7.16
CA ARG A 29 -0.39 -0.15 -5.89
C ARG A 29 0.88 -0.71 -5.25
N ILE A 30 1.12 -2.02 -5.33
CA ILE A 30 2.34 -2.66 -4.83
C ILE A 30 3.57 -2.12 -5.56
N GLU A 31 3.52 -2.01 -6.89
CA GLU A 31 4.62 -1.46 -7.70
C GLU A 31 4.88 0.01 -7.39
N ALA A 32 3.82 0.81 -7.25
CA ALA A 32 3.94 2.21 -6.87
C ALA A 32 4.56 2.37 -5.47
N VAL A 33 4.14 1.57 -4.49
CA VAL A 33 4.72 1.57 -3.14
C VAL A 33 6.18 1.14 -3.15
N ARG A 34 6.55 0.13 -3.96
CA ARG A 34 7.93 -0.31 -4.15
C ARG A 34 8.81 0.84 -4.62
N GLY A 35 8.41 1.53 -5.70
CA GLY A 35 9.14 2.69 -6.21
C GLY A 35 9.19 3.87 -5.23
N GLN A 36 8.10 4.10 -4.49
CA GLN A 36 8.04 5.14 -3.47
C GLN A 36 9.04 4.90 -2.32
N ILE A 37 9.15 3.66 -1.84
CA ILE A 37 10.11 3.30 -0.78
C ILE A 37 11.55 3.53 -1.27
N LEU A 38 11.90 2.99 -2.45
CA LEU A 38 13.24 3.12 -3.02
C LEU A 38 13.62 4.59 -3.27
N SER A 39 12.68 5.39 -3.81
CA SER A 39 12.89 6.83 -4.03
C SER A 39 13.12 7.60 -2.73
N LYS A 40 12.36 7.30 -1.67
CA LYS A 40 12.53 7.94 -0.35
C LYS A 40 13.89 7.60 0.28
N LEU A 41 14.36 6.37 0.10
CA LEU A 41 15.67 5.92 0.57
C LEU A 41 16.81 6.32 -0.37
N ARG A 42 16.50 6.91 -1.54
CA ARG A 42 17.46 7.25 -2.61
C ARG A 42 18.25 6.03 -3.08
N LEU A 43 17.61 4.86 -3.13
CA LEU A 43 18.19 3.62 -3.59
C LEU A 43 17.70 3.32 -5.01
N PRO A 44 18.59 2.93 -5.95
CA PRO A 44 18.19 2.54 -7.30
C PRO A 44 17.54 1.14 -7.35
N ALA A 45 17.88 0.26 -6.40
CA ALA A 45 17.38 -1.10 -6.28
C ALA A 45 17.40 -1.56 -4.80
N PRO A 46 16.69 -2.65 -4.44
CA PRO A 46 16.79 -3.22 -3.09
C PRO A 46 18.24 -3.59 -2.74
N PRO A 47 18.67 -3.35 -1.48
CA PRO A 47 19.97 -3.81 -1.02
C PRO A 47 20.02 -5.36 -1.00
N PRO A 48 21.23 -5.95 -1.08
CA PRO A 48 21.38 -7.39 -0.92
C PRO A 48 20.87 -7.85 0.45
N ASP A 49 20.37 -9.08 0.51
CA ASP A 49 19.94 -9.67 1.78
C ASP A 49 21.13 -9.74 2.75
N PRO A 50 20.92 -9.47 4.05
CA PRO A 50 21.97 -9.61 5.05
C PRO A 50 22.46 -11.06 5.08
N GLU A 51 23.77 -11.26 5.29
CA GLU A 51 24.35 -12.59 5.43
C GLU A 51 23.65 -13.38 6.56
N PRO A 52 23.44 -14.70 6.40
CA PRO A 52 22.70 -15.54 7.34
C PRO A 52 23.42 -15.83 8.67
N GLU A 53 24.46 -15.05 9.01
CA GLU A 53 25.12 -15.11 10.31
C GLU A 53 24.10 -14.80 11.43
N PRO A 54 24.30 -15.31 12.66
CA PRO A 54 23.48 -14.95 13.81
C PRO A 54 23.73 -13.47 14.12
N ALA A 55 23.07 -12.59 13.38
CA ALA A 55 23.19 -11.16 13.55
C ALA A 55 22.82 -10.86 15.00
N PRO A 56 23.69 -10.19 15.78
CA PRO A 56 23.30 -9.74 17.10
C PRO A 56 21.99 -8.96 16.94
N GLY A 57 21.02 -9.24 17.80
CA GLY A 57 19.73 -8.57 17.76
C GLY A 57 19.92 -7.04 17.72
N LEU A 58 18.98 -6.33 17.08
CA LEU A 58 19.05 -4.88 16.93
C LEU A 58 19.39 -4.19 18.28
N PRO A 59 20.40 -3.30 18.34
CA PRO A 59 20.76 -2.60 19.57
C PRO A 59 19.56 -1.89 20.21
N ASP A 60 19.51 -1.86 21.54
CA ASP A 60 18.36 -1.33 22.27
C ASP A 60 18.12 0.16 22.01
N ASP A 61 19.19 0.92 21.78
CA ASP A 61 19.17 2.34 21.44
C ASP A 61 18.39 2.57 20.14
N ILE A 62 18.66 1.73 19.12
CA ILE A 62 17.99 1.78 17.81
C ILE A 62 16.53 1.36 17.95
N ARG A 63 16.27 0.34 18.76
CA ARG A 63 14.91 -0.14 19.07
C ARG A 63 14.09 0.95 19.77
N ALA A 64 14.68 1.63 20.75
CA ALA A 64 14.06 2.72 21.49
C ALA A 64 13.73 3.90 20.57
N LEU A 65 14.66 4.29 19.67
CA LEU A 65 14.45 5.33 18.68
C LEU A 65 13.32 5.00 17.70
N TYR A 66 13.25 3.76 17.22
CA TYR A 66 12.16 3.30 16.38
C TYR A 66 10.81 3.38 17.11
N ASN A 67 10.76 2.90 18.36
CA ASN A 67 9.55 2.88 19.17
C ASN A 67 9.04 4.28 19.50
N SER A 68 9.92 5.23 19.83
CA SER A 68 9.53 6.61 20.10
C SER A 68 8.91 7.27 18.85
N THR A 69 9.50 7.05 17.68
CA THR A 69 8.98 7.55 16.40
C THR A 69 7.60 6.95 16.09
N ARG A 70 7.42 5.64 16.31
CA ARG A 70 6.12 4.98 16.12
C ARG A 70 5.04 5.55 17.04
N GLU A 71 5.37 5.76 18.32
CA GLU A 71 4.39 6.27 19.28
C GLU A 71 3.98 7.71 18.93
N LEU A 72 4.93 8.57 18.54
CA LEU A 72 4.64 9.91 18.05
C LEU A 72 3.69 9.90 16.83
N LEU A 73 3.89 8.99 15.88
CA LEU A 73 3.00 8.84 14.72
C LEU A 73 1.60 8.37 15.11
N ARG A 74 1.50 7.46 16.09
CA ARG A 74 0.20 7.00 16.63
C ARG A 74 -0.55 8.12 17.33
N GLN A 75 0.13 8.91 18.16
CA GLN A 75 -0.46 10.08 18.83
C GLN A 75 -1.00 11.08 17.81
N ARG A 76 -0.21 11.39 16.78
CA ARG A 76 -0.66 12.25 15.67
C ARG A 76 -1.86 11.70 14.92
N ALA A 77 -1.92 10.38 14.71
CA ALA A 77 -3.07 9.75 14.06
C ALA A 77 -4.34 9.86 14.92
N ARG A 78 -4.24 9.62 16.24
CA ARG A 78 -5.37 9.79 17.18
C ARG A 78 -5.92 11.22 17.16
N LEU A 79 -5.05 12.22 17.16
CA LEU A 79 -5.45 13.65 17.10
C LEU A 79 -6.12 14.04 15.77
N ARG A 80 -5.89 13.29 14.69
CA ARG A 80 -6.50 13.53 13.38
C ARG A 80 -7.80 12.77 13.16
N GLN A 81 -8.16 11.84 14.05
CA GLN A 81 -9.45 11.16 13.98
C GLN A 81 -10.54 12.16 14.42
N PRO A 82 -11.57 12.41 13.58
CA PRO A 82 -12.67 13.31 13.91
C PRO A 82 -13.56 12.75 15.02
#